data_AF-A0A7S2K7C8-F1
#
_entry.id   AF-A0A7S2K7C8-F1
#
_cell.length_a   1.000
_cell.length_b   1.000
_cell.length_c   1.000
_cell.angle_alpha   90.00
_cell.angle_beta   90.00
_cell.angle_gamma   90.00
#
_symmetry.space_group_name_H-M   'P 1'
#
loop_
_entity.id
_entity.type
_entity.pdbx_description
1 polymer ?
#
loop_
_entity_poly.entity_id
_entity_poly.type
_entity_poly.pdbx_seq_one_letter_code
_entity_poly.pdbx_strand_id
1 'polypeptide(L)'
;GEVGGVSTASAVGAALNAIALDDDTITSIYNFSLNTSALRPGRRYRLCVDLDADVGYLGFGDSGFAVSVSPLAPLDYSLVAMDNAAILAMTCANAWCSADTAAYLAESCDAAAASGEVLDSAVDHTASAKLAPSSGPDSWQVVLDTRHLGPGRWYWLCLDLDGPGLASGFAEAGGRIFINPVRNVRPLTLGAGPAEALSLECLGGCSE
;
A
#
# COMPACT_ATOMS: atom_id res chain seq x y z
N GLY A 1 18.15 18.89 17.02
CA GLY A 1 17.22 17.75 17.11
C GLY A 1 15.95 18.16 16.44
N GLU A 2 15.89 17.99 15.11
CA GLU A 2 14.71 18.31 14.33
C GLU A 2 13.80 17.08 14.30
N VAL A 3 12.63 17.20 14.89
CA VAL A 3 11.53 16.26 14.74
C VAL A 3 11.00 16.44 13.31
N GLY A 4 10.98 15.36 12.54
CA GLY A 4 10.61 15.34 11.12
C GLY A 4 9.40 16.21 10.82
N GLY A 5 9.60 17.19 9.92
CA GLY A 5 8.62 18.20 9.60
C GLY A 5 7.31 17.61 9.07
N VAL A 6 6.24 17.80 9.83
CA VAL A 6 4.87 17.63 9.34
C VAL A 6 4.67 18.71 8.27
N SER A 7 4.74 18.31 7.00
CA SER A 7 4.41 19.20 5.89
C SER A 7 2.89 19.37 5.89
N THR A 8 2.40 20.53 6.33
CA THR A 8 0.99 20.88 6.20
C THR A 8 0.74 21.28 4.74
N ALA A 9 -0.17 20.57 4.08
CA ALA A 9 -0.69 20.97 2.79
C ALA A 9 -2.22 20.78 2.84
N SER A 10 -2.95 21.83 2.49
CA SER A 10 -4.40 21.89 2.59
C SER A 10 -5.01 21.52 1.25
N ALA A 11 -5.79 20.44 1.21
CA ALA A 11 -6.72 20.17 0.11
C ALA A 11 -8.01 20.95 0.39
N VAL A 12 -8.37 21.89 -0.49
CA VAL A 12 -9.55 22.75 -0.30
C VAL A 12 -10.80 22.04 -0.83
N GLY A 13 -11.85 22.02 0.02
CA GLY A 13 -13.26 21.98 -0.36
C GLY A 13 -13.74 20.70 -1.06
N ALA A 14 -14.41 19.83 -0.32
CA ALA A 14 -15.05 18.66 -0.88
C ALA A 14 -16.54 18.66 -0.51
N ALA A 15 -17.42 18.62 -1.51
CA ALA A 15 -18.86 18.49 -1.29
C ALA A 15 -19.17 17.10 -0.73
N LEU A 16 -19.92 17.04 0.37
CA LEU A 16 -20.28 15.81 1.07
C LEU A 16 -21.57 15.22 0.49
N ASN A 17 -21.54 13.94 0.11
CA ASN A 17 -22.74 13.16 -0.21
C ASN A 17 -22.99 12.12 0.89
N ALA A 18 -24.14 12.22 1.57
CA ALA A 18 -24.54 11.30 2.62
C ALA A 18 -25.12 9.99 2.04
N ILE A 19 -24.69 8.85 2.55
CA ILE A 19 -25.30 7.53 2.31
C ILE A 19 -25.94 7.06 3.62
N ALA A 20 -27.22 6.66 3.56
CA ALA A 20 -27.91 6.06 4.69
C ALA A 20 -27.46 4.60 4.88
N LEU A 21 -27.19 4.21 6.12
CA LEU A 21 -26.83 2.84 6.50
C LEU A 21 -27.89 2.24 7.43
N ASP A 22 -27.89 0.91 7.50
CA ASP A 22 -28.73 0.08 8.38
C ASP A 22 -27.90 -0.46 9.57
N ASP A 23 -27.00 0.37 10.12
CA ASP A 23 -26.18 0.07 11.31
C ASP A 23 -26.55 1.06 12.43
N ASP A 24 -27.07 0.53 13.55
CA ASP A 24 -27.54 1.30 14.71
C ASP A 24 -26.45 2.14 15.41
N THR A 25 -25.18 2.00 15.03
CA THR A 25 -24.06 2.80 15.56
C THR A 25 -23.53 3.86 14.58
N ILE A 26 -23.89 3.78 13.30
CA ILE A 26 -23.44 4.71 12.25
C ILE A 26 -24.65 5.43 11.68
N THR A 27 -24.81 6.70 12.06
CA THR A 27 -25.98 7.49 11.68
C THR A 27 -25.90 8.03 10.25
N SER A 28 -24.69 8.20 9.69
CA SER A 28 -24.44 8.68 8.31
C SER A 28 -23.04 8.31 7.83
N ILE A 29 -22.89 7.88 6.57
CA ILE A 29 -21.60 7.91 5.85
C ILE A 29 -21.55 9.17 4.99
N TYR A 30 -20.43 9.88 5.00
CA TYR A 30 -20.17 10.98 4.06
C TYR A 30 -19.06 10.62 3.08
N ASN A 31 -19.33 10.81 1.79
CA ASN A 31 -18.31 10.72 0.73
C ASN A 31 -17.91 12.11 0.27
N PHE A 32 -16.62 12.33 0.09
CA PHE A 32 -16.08 13.60 -0.38
C PHE A 32 -14.83 13.36 -1.23
N SER A 33 -14.61 14.22 -2.23
CA SER A 33 -13.43 14.16 -3.10
C SER A 33 -12.45 15.27 -2.75
N LEU A 34 -11.21 14.91 -2.42
CA LEU A 34 -10.14 15.87 -2.13
C LEU A 34 -9.31 16.14 -3.38
N ASN A 35 -8.99 17.42 -3.65
CA ASN A 35 -7.94 17.74 -4.60
C ASN A 35 -6.56 17.56 -3.93
N THR A 36 -5.86 16.49 -4.28
CA THR A 36 -4.56 16.13 -3.70
C THR A 36 -3.35 16.60 -4.53
N SER A 37 -3.55 17.39 -5.59
CA SER A 37 -2.47 17.82 -6.50
C SER A 37 -1.34 18.61 -5.84
N ALA A 38 -1.60 19.26 -4.70
CA ALA A 38 -0.59 19.98 -3.92
C ALA A 38 0.12 19.11 -2.86
N LEU A 39 -0.33 17.87 -2.67
CA LEU A 39 0.27 16.95 -1.71
C LEU A 39 1.45 16.22 -2.37
N ARG A 40 2.49 15.96 -1.59
CA ARG A 40 3.63 15.14 -2.01
C ARG A 40 3.30 13.67 -1.78
N PRO A 41 3.39 12.81 -2.81
CA PRO A 41 3.27 11.37 -2.62
C PRO A 41 4.36 10.80 -1.70
N GLY A 42 4.11 9.60 -1.17
CA GLY A 42 4.98 8.96 -0.18
C GLY A 42 4.90 9.59 1.21
N ARG A 43 3.89 10.43 1.47
CA ARG A 43 3.69 11.09 2.76
C ARG A 43 2.34 10.76 3.36
N ARG A 44 2.31 10.81 4.70
CA ARG A 44 1.11 10.70 5.50
C ARG A 44 0.68 12.07 5.99
N TYR A 45 -0.58 12.41 5.75
CA TYR A 45 -1.20 13.69 6.08
C TYR A 45 -2.27 13.49 7.14
N ARG A 46 -2.44 14.47 8.04
CA ARG A 46 -3.56 14.50 8.99
C ARG A 46 -4.83 14.90 8.26
N LEU A 47 -5.92 14.18 8.53
CA LEU A 47 -7.23 14.54 8.01
C LEU A 47 -7.85 15.55 8.97
N CYS A 48 -7.92 16.80 8.55
CA CYS A 48 -8.67 17.82 9.28
C CYS A 48 -10.09 17.89 8.73
N VAL A 49 -11.07 17.93 9.63
CA VAL A 49 -12.50 18.00 9.30
C VAL A 49 -13.12 19.23 9.94
N ASP A 50 -14.04 19.84 9.20
CA ASP A 50 -14.94 20.86 9.69
C ASP A 50 -16.32 20.21 9.75
N LEU A 51 -16.92 20.18 10.95
CA LEU A 51 -18.15 19.45 11.22
C LEU A 51 -19.38 20.36 11.26
N ASP A 52 -19.18 21.67 11.40
CA ASP A 52 -20.22 22.69 11.43
C ASP A 52 -20.25 23.55 10.16
N ALA A 53 -19.29 23.36 9.24
CA ALA A 53 -19.23 24.05 7.96
C ALA A 53 -19.39 25.59 8.12
N ASP A 54 -20.01 26.26 7.16
CA ASP A 54 -20.15 27.73 7.14
C ASP A 54 -21.06 28.31 8.25
N VAL A 55 -21.70 27.48 9.09
CA VAL A 55 -22.70 27.93 10.08
C VAL A 55 -22.14 28.12 11.50
N GLY A 56 -20.89 27.77 11.76
CA GLY A 56 -20.32 27.80 13.11
C GLY A 56 -18.97 28.52 13.26
N TYR A 57 -18.56 28.74 14.52
CA TYR A 57 -17.33 29.44 14.90
C TYR A 57 -16.10 28.52 14.92
N LEU A 58 -16.27 27.22 14.66
CA LEU A 58 -15.17 26.26 14.67
C LEU A 58 -14.58 26.18 13.26
N GLY A 59 -13.25 26.15 13.17
CA GLY A 59 -12.57 25.85 11.92
C GLY A 59 -12.22 24.36 11.85
N PHE A 60 -11.58 23.97 10.75
CA PHE A 60 -11.02 22.62 10.58
C PHE A 60 -10.21 22.17 11.82
N GLY A 61 -10.61 21.03 12.39
CA GLY A 61 -9.91 20.36 13.48
C GLY A 61 -9.31 19.03 13.03
N ASP A 62 -8.18 18.61 13.63
CA ASP A 62 -7.59 17.29 13.39
C ASP A 62 -8.57 16.20 13.84
N SER A 63 -8.95 15.31 12.92
CA SER A 63 -9.85 14.18 13.22
C SER A 63 -9.18 13.06 14.02
N GLY A 64 -7.85 13.10 14.18
CA GLY A 64 -7.04 12.02 14.73
C GLY A 64 -6.62 10.99 13.67
N PHE A 65 -7.26 10.98 12.51
CA PHE A 65 -6.94 10.08 11.40
C PHE A 65 -5.86 10.66 10.49
N ALA A 66 -5.11 9.76 9.85
CA ALA A 66 -4.05 10.13 8.93
C ALA A 66 -4.11 9.29 7.65
N VAL A 67 -4.08 9.96 6.51
CA VAL A 67 -4.23 9.40 5.16
C VAL A 67 -2.90 9.50 4.42
N SER A 68 -2.50 8.42 3.75
CA SER A 68 -1.30 8.40 2.93
C SER A 68 -1.62 8.79 1.48
N VAL A 69 -0.78 9.64 0.89
CA VAL A 69 -0.85 9.95 -0.55
C VAL A 69 0.12 9.02 -1.26
N SER A 70 -0.42 8.01 -1.95
CA SER A 70 0.38 7.04 -2.69
C SER A 70 0.82 7.62 -4.04
N PRO A 71 2.08 7.38 -4.47
CA PRO A 71 2.53 7.66 -5.85
C PRO A 71 1.97 6.64 -6.84
N LEU A 72 1.58 5.46 -6.34
CA LEU A 72 0.99 4.40 -7.13
C LEU A 72 -0.52 4.54 -7.19
N ALA A 73 -1.10 4.15 -8.33
CA ALA A 73 -2.51 3.79 -8.38
C ALA A 73 -2.82 2.69 -7.34
N PRO A 74 -4.04 2.64 -6.79
CA PRO A 74 -4.43 1.57 -5.88
C PRO A 74 -4.15 0.20 -6.49
N LEU A 75 -3.43 -0.65 -5.75
CA LEU A 75 -3.33 -2.06 -6.08
C LEU A 75 -4.62 -2.71 -5.59
N ASP A 76 -5.45 -3.22 -6.50
CA ASP A 76 -6.73 -3.80 -6.11
C ASP A 76 -6.50 -4.93 -5.11
N TYR A 77 -5.71 -5.96 -5.46
CA TYR A 77 -5.09 -6.92 -4.54
C TYR A 77 -3.94 -7.61 -5.26
N SER A 78 -2.73 -7.61 -4.67
CA SER A 78 -1.60 -8.36 -5.24
C SER A 78 -1.35 -9.63 -4.42
N LEU A 79 -1.62 -10.77 -5.05
CA LEU A 79 -1.20 -12.09 -4.58
C LEU A 79 0.17 -12.38 -5.15
N VAL A 80 1.15 -12.58 -4.28
CA VAL A 80 2.52 -12.93 -4.69
C VAL A 80 2.85 -14.32 -4.14
N ALA A 81 3.28 -15.22 -5.03
CA ALA A 81 3.80 -16.51 -4.62
C ALA A 81 5.18 -16.35 -3.99
N MET A 82 5.56 -17.30 -3.15
CA MET A 82 6.95 -17.43 -2.67
C MET A 82 7.84 -17.84 -3.85
N ASP A 83 8.66 -16.91 -4.34
CA ASP A 83 9.47 -17.06 -5.56
C ASP A 83 10.81 -16.33 -5.40
N ASN A 84 11.89 -16.85 -6.00
CA ASN A 84 13.20 -16.17 -5.98
C ASN A 84 13.25 -14.93 -6.89
N ALA A 85 12.24 -14.74 -7.73
CA ALA A 85 12.15 -13.61 -8.65
C ALA A 85 10.69 -13.20 -8.88
N ALA A 86 9.96 -12.89 -7.81
CA ALA A 86 8.59 -12.40 -7.91
C ALA A 86 8.57 -11.02 -8.59
N ILE A 87 7.77 -10.89 -9.67
CA ILE A 87 7.61 -9.64 -10.40
C ILE A 87 6.34 -8.94 -9.90
N LEU A 88 6.52 -7.75 -9.33
CA LEU A 88 5.42 -6.88 -8.94
C LEU A 88 5.29 -5.76 -9.96
N ALA A 89 4.24 -5.81 -10.77
CA ALA A 89 3.88 -4.74 -11.70
C ALA A 89 3.00 -3.70 -11.01
N MET A 90 3.24 -2.43 -11.31
CA MET A 90 2.52 -1.30 -10.73
C MET A 90 2.39 -0.16 -11.73
N THR A 91 1.37 0.68 -11.53
CA THR A 91 1.19 1.91 -12.29
C THR A 91 1.52 3.09 -11.38
N CYS A 92 2.53 3.87 -11.77
CA CYS A 92 2.92 5.06 -11.04
C CYS A 92 2.25 6.27 -11.67
N ALA A 93 1.34 6.91 -10.95
CA ALA A 93 0.61 8.05 -11.49
C ALA A 93 1.57 9.23 -11.71
N ASN A 94 1.32 10.04 -12.73
CA ASN A 94 1.92 11.37 -12.91
C ASN A 94 3.47 11.41 -12.87
N ALA A 95 4.14 10.37 -13.36
CA ALA A 95 5.61 10.30 -13.47
C ALA A 95 6.38 10.50 -12.14
N TRP A 96 5.79 10.12 -10.99
CA TRP A 96 6.47 10.20 -9.69
C TRP A 96 7.56 9.15 -9.51
N CYS A 97 7.47 8.02 -10.22
CA CYS A 97 8.46 6.96 -10.17
C CYS A 97 9.55 7.21 -11.20
N SER A 98 10.75 6.77 -10.85
CA SER A 98 11.93 6.81 -11.71
C SER A 98 12.71 5.51 -11.59
N ALA A 99 13.78 5.37 -12.37
CA ALA A 99 14.72 4.26 -12.22
C ALA A 99 15.52 4.31 -10.90
N ASP A 100 15.46 5.43 -10.17
CA ASP A 100 16.06 5.56 -8.84
C ASP A 100 15.09 5.21 -7.71
N THR A 101 13.79 5.09 -8.01
CA THR A 101 12.81 4.61 -7.04
C THR A 101 13.15 3.18 -6.62
N ALA A 102 13.26 2.95 -5.32
CA ALA A 102 13.51 1.64 -4.74
C ALA A 102 12.25 1.10 -4.05
N ALA A 103 12.08 -0.21 -4.07
CA ALA A 103 10.93 -0.89 -3.50
C ALA A 103 11.33 -2.15 -2.73
N TYR A 104 10.61 -2.47 -1.67
CA TYR A 104 10.71 -3.75 -0.95
C TYR A 104 9.38 -4.10 -0.28
N LEU A 105 9.20 -5.34 0.17
CA LEU A 105 8.04 -5.75 0.96
C LEU A 105 8.40 -5.86 2.43
N ALA A 106 7.55 -5.33 3.32
CA ALA A 106 7.73 -5.43 4.77
C ALA A 106 6.41 -5.39 5.55
N GLU A 107 6.38 -5.94 6.77
CA GLU A 107 5.23 -5.76 7.67
C GLU A 107 5.05 -4.29 8.11
N SER A 108 6.14 -3.52 8.11
CA SER A 108 6.18 -2.07 8.30
C SER A 108 7.34 -1.47 7.52
N CYS A 109 7.09 -0.35 6.83
CA CYS A 109 8.13 0.35 6.09
C CYS A 109 9.09 1.10 7.04
N ASP A 110 10.38 1.09 6.72
CA ASP A 110 11.41 1.82 7.45
C ASP A 110 11.56 3.23 6.89
N ALA A 111 10.83 4.17 7.49
CA ALA A 111 10.90 5.58 7.13
C ALA A 111 12.24 6.23 7.49
N ALA A 112 13.10 5.57 8.29
CA ALA A 112 14.43 6.07 8.65
C ALA A 112 15.53 5.58 7.69
N ALA A 113 15.26 4.55 6.88
CA ALA A 113 16.17 4.03 5.86
C ALA A 113 16.22 4.95 4.62
N ALA A 114 16.81 6.13 4.79
CA ALA A 114 17.02 7.14 3.74
C ALA A 114 18.18 6.80 2.76
N SER A 115 18.81 5.64 2.95
CA SER A 115 19.85 5.13 2.04
C SER A 115 19.27 4.55 0.75
N GLY A 116 17.95 4.39 0.62
CA GLY A 116 17.31 3.67 -0.49
C GLY A 116 17.67 2.18 -0.57
N GLU A 117 18.39 1.69 0.43
CA GLU A 117 18.91 0.33 0.51
C GLU A 117 18.44 -0.31 1.81
N VAL A 118 17.68 -1.39 1.67
CA VAL A 118 17.28 -2.28 2.77
C VAL A 118 17.84 -3.66 2.46
N LEU A 119 18.56 -4.23 3.41
CA LEU A 119 19.05 -5.60 3.29
C LEU A 119 17.92 -6.60 3.51
N ASP A 120 18.14 -7.83 3.10
CA ASP A 120 17.17 -8.89 3.31
C ASP A 120 17.00 -9.26 4.79
N SER A 121 15.76 -9.47 5.25
CA SER A 121 15.48 -10.00 6.59
C SER A 121 14.43 -11.11 6.55
N ALA A 122 14.93 -12.35 6.60
CA ALA A 122 14.19 -13.60 6.82
C ALA A 122 12.66 -13.52 6.62
N VAL A 123 11.88 -13.47 7.68
CA VAL A 123 10.40 -13.51 7.56
C VAL A 123 9.75 -12.12 7.51
N ASP A 124 10.52 -11.05 7.74
CA ASP A 124 9.95 -9.73 8.04
C ASP A 124 9.91 -8.82 6.81
N HIS A 125 10.93 -8.91 5.94
CA HIS A 125 11.01 -8.11 4.73
C HIS A 125 12.00 -8.62 3.68
N THR A 126 11.78 -8.22 2.43
CA THR A 126 12.74 -8.45 1.34
C THR A 126 13.88 -7.43 1.38
N ALA A 127 14.97 -7.71 0.69
CA ALA A 127 15.88 -6.66 0.25
C ALA A 127 15.17 -5.66 -0.67
N SER A 128 15.64 -4.40 -0.71
CA SER A 128 15.15 -3.43 -1.67
C SER A 128 15.74 -3.65 -3.07
N ALA A 129 14.95 -3.31 -4.08
CA ALA A 129 15.35 -3.33 -5.47
C ALA A 129 14.79 -2.12 -6.21
N LYS A 130 15.53 -1.64 -7.22
CA LYS A 130 15.12 -0.51 -8.05
C LYS A 130 13.96 -0.89 -8.96
N LEU A 131 13.06 0.07 -9.20
CA LEU A 131 12.02 -0.07 -10.21
C LEU A 131 12.64 -0.06 -11.62
N ALA A 132 12.06 -0.87 -12.50
CA ALA A 132 12.34 -0.88 -13.92
C ALA A 132 11.08 -0.51 -14.71
N PRO A 133 11.20 0.20 -15.84
CA PRO A 133 10.06 0.45 -16.72
C PRO A 133 9.50 -0.87 -17.24
N SER A 134 8.17 -0.93 -17.37
CA SER A 134 7.42 -2.05 -17.92
C SER A 134 6.64 -1.60 -19.17
N SER A 135 5.65 -2.37 -19.61
CA SER A 135 4.90 -2.11 -20.85
C SER A 135 3.91 -0.95 -20.71
N GLY A 136 4.40 0.29 -20.75
CA GLY A 136 3.58 1.51 -20.74
C GLY A 136 4.36 2.74 -20.21
N PRO A 137 3.89 3.97 -20.48
CA PRO A 137 4.58 5.19 -20.05
C PRO A 137 4.63 5.38 -18.53
N ASP A 138 3.66 4.82 -17.80
CA ASP A 138 3.52 4.90 -16.34
C ASP A 138 3.62 3.53 -15.66
N SER A 139 3.99 2.49 -16.43
CA SER A 139 4.05 1.12 -15.95
C SER A 139 5.47 0.80 -15.47
N TRP A 140 5.56 0.35 -14.23
CA TRP A 140 6.81 0.00 -13.57
C TRP A 140 6.72 -1.41 -13.00
N GLN A 141 7.87 -2.01 -12.77
CA GLN A 141 7.96 -3.29 -12.10
C GLN A 141 9.18 -3.37 -11.18
N VAL A 142 9.08 -4.19 -10.15
CA VAL A 142 10.22 -4.58 -9.32
C VAL A 142 10.29 -6.11 -9.25
N VAL A 143 11.51 -6.63 -9.19
CA VAL A 143 11.77 -8.06 -8.98
C VAL A 143 12.32 -8.24 -7.57
N LEU A 144 11.64 -9.05 -6.77
CA LEU A 144 12.00 -9.31 -5.37
C LEU A 144 12.13 -10.81 -5.13
N ASP A 145 13.08 -11.22 -4.29
CA ASP A 145 13.07 -12.56 -3.70
C ASP A 145 12.03 -12.55 -2.58
N THR A 146 11.08 -13.46 -2.59
CA THR A 146 9.99 -13.55 -1.60
C THR A 146 9.92 -14.92 -0.94
N ARG A 147 10.90 -15.80 -1.18
CA ARG A 147 10.88 -17.20 -0.70
C ARG A 147 10.91 -17.35 0.81
N HIS A 148 11.51 -16.38 1.47
CA HIS A 148 11.77 -16.34 2.91
C HIS A 148 10.64 -15.66 3.69
N LEU A 149 9.81 -14.86 3.02
CA LEU A 149 8.69 -14.19 3.66
C LEU A 149 7.72 -15.19 4.27
N GLY A 150 7.17 -14.84 5.44
CA GLY A 150 6.17 -15.64 6.14
C GLY A 150 4.93 -15.91 5.27
N PRO A 151 4.60 -17.18 4.97
CA PRO A 151 3.41 -17.54 4.20
C PRO A 151 2.13 -17.12 4.91
N GLY A 152 1.12 -16.70 4.14
CA GLY A 152 -0.19 -16.31 4.67
C GLY A 152 -0.18 -14.94 5.36
N ARG A 153 0.86 -14.14 5.17
CA ARG A 153 0.99 -12.80 5.75
C ARG A 153 0.80 -11.70 4.71
N TRP A 154 0.47 -10.52 5.22
CA TRP A 154 0.33 -9.30 4.46
C TRP A 154 1.51 -8.37 4.72
N TYR A 155 2.11 -7.88 3.63
CA TYR A 155 3.23 -6.94 3.65
C TYR A 155 2.82 -5.66 2.93
N TRP A 156 3.31 -4.52 3.39
CA TRP A 156 3.26 -3.28 2.64
C TRP A 156 4.27 -3.30 1.51
N LEU A 157 3.90 -2.72 0.37
CA LEU A 157 4.87 -2.28 -0.62
C LEU A 157 5.45 -0.96 -0.14
N CYS A 158 6.74 -0.98 0.18
CA CYS A 158 7.47 0.16 0.71
C CYS A 158 8.27 0.79 -0.42
N LEU A 159 8.05 2.08 -0.68
CA LEU A 159 8.73 2.84 -1.73
C LEU A 159 9.58 3.96 -1.16
N ASP A 160 10.81 4.04 -1.67
CA ASP A 160 11.64 5.23 -1.66
C ASP A 160 11.57 5.83 -3.06
N LEU A 161 10.94 7.00 -3.21
CA LEU A 161 10.69 7.62 -4.50
C LEU A 161 11.92 8.31 -5.09
N ASP A 162 12.78 8.83 -4.24
CA ASP A 162 13.85 9.73 -4.62
C ASP A 162 15.23 9.04 -4.57
N GLY A 163 15.29 7.84 -3.98
CA GLY A 163 16.41 6.94 -4.07
C GLY A 163 17.51 7.27 -3.06
N PRO A 164 18.68 6.59 -3.16
CA PRO A 164 19.74 6.70 -2.16
C PRO A 164 20.21 8.15 -1.92
N GLY A 165 20.05 8.61 -0.67
CA GLY A 165 20.69 9.84 -0.19
C GLY A 165 19.82 11.09 -0.11
N LEU A 166 18.50 10.95 -0.16
CA LEU A 166 17.57 12.07 0.01
C LEU A 166 16.78 11.98 1.33
N ALA A 167 16.16 13.09 1.72
CA ALA A 167 15.71 13.37 3.09
C ALA A 167 14.50 12.54 3.58
N SER A 168 14.04 11.55 2.81
CA SER A 168 12.85 10.74 3.14
C SER A 168 13.17 9.26 2.90
N GLY A 169 12.98 8.40 3.91
CA GLY A 169 13.10 6.95 3.74
C GLY A 169 11.84 6.34 3.11
N PHE A 170 11.71 5.03 3.24
CA PHE A 170 10.63 4.30 2.61
C PHE A 170 9.26 4.60 3.24
N ALA A 171 8.24 4.71 2.39
CA ALA A 171 6.85 4.90 2.79
C ALA A 171 5.93 3.83 2.20
N GLU A 172 4.83 3.55 2.91
CA GLU A 172 3.78 2.65 2.44
C GLU A 172 3.15 3.20 1.15
N ALA A 173 3.06 2.37 0.11
CA ALA A 173 2.50 2.74 -1.19
C ALA A 173 1.64 1.62 -1.77
N GLY A 174 0.64 1.98 -2.59
CA GLY A 174 -0.13 1.06 -3.42
C GLY A 174 -1.08 0.10 -2.69
N GLY A 175 -0.80 -0.29 -1.45
CA GLY A 175 -1.63 -1.21 -0.66
C GLY A 175 -0.81 -2.34 -0.02
N ARG A 176 -1.51 -3.40 0.38
CA ARG A 176 -0.89 -4.60 0.98
C ARG A 176 -0.83 -5.74 -0.03
N ILE A 177 0.22 -6.54 0.10
CA ILE A 177 0.55 -7.67 -0.74
C ILE A 177 0.52 -8.93 0.13
N PHE A 178 -0.24 -9.92 -0.32
CA PHE A 178 -0.38 -11.18 0.40
C PHE A 178 0.57 -12.23 -0.16
N ILE A 179 1.34 -12.86 0.72
CA ILE A 179 2.22 -13.96 0.36
C ILE A 179 1.41 -15.26 0.35
N ASN A 180 1.06 -15.69 -0.85
CA ASN A 180 0.22 -16.85 -1.07
C ASN A 180 1.02 -18.16 -0.87
N PRO A 181 0.68 -19.00 0.14
CA PRO A 181 1.34 -20.28 0.34
C PRO A 181 0.93 -21.35 -0.69
N VAL A 182 -0.23 -21.18 -1.33
CA VAL A 182 -0.82 -22.17 -2.23
C VAL A 182 -0.30 -21.95 -3.65
N ARG A 183 0.39 -22.96 -4.17
CA ARG A 183 0.93 -22.98 -5.53
C ARG A 183 -0.08 -23.49 -6.54
N ASN A 184 -0.89 -24.47 -6.15
CA ASN A 184 -1.78 -25.18 -7.07
C ASN A 184 -3.00 -25.69 -6.31
N VAL A 185 -4.13 -25.71 -7.01
CA VAL A 185 -5.42 -26.19 -6.48
C VAL A 185 -6.02 -27.12 -7.52
N ARG A 186 -6.36 -28.36 -7.14
CA ARG A 186 -6.94 -29.35 -8.06
C ARG A 186 -8.03 -30.22 -7.41
N PRO A 187 -9.20 -30.42 -8.05
CA PRO A 187 -9.64 -29.77 -9.28
C PRO A 187 -10.07 -28.31 -9.03
N LEU A 188 -10.11 -27.50 -10.10
CA LEU A 188 -10.63 -26.11 -10.04
C LEU A 188 -12.17 -26.06 -10.13
N THR A 189 -12.82 -27.21 -10.17
CA THR A 189 -14.28 -27.35 -10.23
C THR A 189 -14.66 -28.58 -9.43
N LEU A 190 -15.64 -28.42 -8.55
CA LEU A 190 -16.21 -29.51 -7.75
C LEU A 190 -17.66 -29.73 -8.17
N GLY A 191 -18.14 -30.97 -8.00
CA GLY A 191 -19.55 -31.28 -8.18
C GLY A 191 -20.40 -30.65 -7.07
N ALA A 192 -21.73 -30.65 -7.26
CA ALA A 192 -22.64 -30.42 -6.16
C ALA A 192 -22.90 -31.78 -5.48
N GLY A 193 -22.17 -32.08 -4.41
CA GLY A 193 -22.21 -33.37 -3.74
C GLY A 193 -21.87 -33.28 -2.25
N PRO A 194 -22.24 -34.30 -1.45
CA PRO A 194 -22.03 -34.28 -0.01
C PRO A 194 -20.56 -34.47 0.43
N ALA A 195 -19.65 -34.84 -0.48
CA ALA A 195 -18.26 -35.13 -0.18
C ALA A 195 -17.35 -34.91 -1.41
N GLU A 196 -17.20 -33.65 -1.81
CA GLU A 196 -16.25 -33.25 -2.83
C GLU A 196 -14.90 -32.92 -2.19
N ALA A 197 -13.81 -33.28 -2.86
CA ALA A 197 -12.46 -33.04 -2.36
C ALA A 197 -11.65 -32.22 -3.37
N LEU A 198 -10.89 -31.25 -2.85
CA LEU A 198 -9.81 -30.58 -3.57
C LEU A 198 -8.49 -30.83 -2.87
N SER A 199 -7.41 -30.80 -3.63
CA SER A 199 -6.03 -30.85 -3.17
C SER A 199 -5.38 -29.49 -3.34
N LEU A 200 -4.66 -29.07 -2.32
CA LEU A 200 -3.80 -27.88 -2.34
C LEU A 200 -2.35 -28.34 -2.38
N GLU A 201 -1.56 -27.82 -3.31
CA GLU A 201 -0.10 -27.92 -3.23
C GLU A 201 0.42 -26.61 -2.63
N CYS A 202 1.11 -26.70 -1.51
CA CYS A 202 1.67 -25.54 -0.84
C CYS A 202 3.19 -25.51 -0.98
N LEU A 203 3.75 -24.31 -1.06
CA LEU A 203 5.20 -24.08 -1.03
C LEU A 203 5.75 -23.96 0.41
N GLY A 204 4.87 -23.82 1.39
CA GLY A 204 5.18 -23.73 2.82
C GLY A 204 3.95 -23.29 3.62
N GLY A 205 3.97 -23.48 4.95
CA GLY A 205 2.94 -22.96 5.86
C GLY A 205 1.62 -23.74 5.93
N CYS A 206 1.38 -24.71 5.06
CA CYS A 206 0.25 -25.63 5.20
C CYS A 206 0.60 -26.75 6.19
N SER A 207 -0.18 -26.88 7.25
CA SER A 207 -0.14 -28.00 8.19
C SER A 207 -1.53 -28.61 8.30
N GLU A 208 -1.59 -29.87 8.75
CA GLU A 208 -2.85 -30.52 9.17
C GLU A 208 -3.49 -29.80 10.37
#